data_AF-A0A7K5PJK8-F1
#
_entry.id   AF-A0A7K5PJK8-F1
#
_cell.length_a   1.000
_cell.length_b   1.000
_cell.length_c   1.000
_cell.angle_alpha   90.00
_cell.angle_beta   90.00
_cell.angle_gamma   90.00
#
_symmetry.space_group_name_H-M   'P 1'
#
loop_
_entity.id
_entity.type
_entity.pdbx_description
1 polymer ?
#
loop_
_entity_poly.entity_id
_entity_poly.type
_entity_poly.pdbx_seq_one_letter_code
_entity_poly.pdbx_strand_id
1 'polypeptide(L)'
;MAPPAPPLSRIFAELDPSPVPEGRVVPPALPEREVHVSGSAELSARPDRARVSLRLGSRKEAAAAARSSVSRRLQYIAHTARLHGVPEENMTVTEDFSRVENTYQMEAEVCIIFSDFGKMQIVCNLLIEKLGTSVTISPPHFYHTPEAIDTLRRQVCVTAVGNTRRKAQEVCRLFGQALGKPLLIKEEETKEWGSHTDSHLSHSADSQTLQERIQNATAYASCRVFAVFEIKAKENRRHKLL
;
A
#
# COMPACT_ATOMS: atom_id res chain seq x y z
N MET A 1 7.41 55.33 15.32
CA MET A 1 7.28 56.34 14.25
C MET A 1 8.66 56.53 13.62
N ALA A 2 8.72 56.62 12.28
CA ALA A 2 9.91 56.73 11.41
C ALA A 2 10.61 55.38 11.04
N PRO A 3 11.25 55.28 9.85
CA PRO A 3 10.67 54.69 8.63
C PRO A 3 11.46 53.47 8.09
N PRO A 4 10.94 52.75 7.07
CA PRO A 4 11.63 51.60 6.46
C PRO A 4 12.77 52.02 5.52
N ALA A 5 13.87 51.26 5.55
CA ALA A 5 15.03 51.40 4.68
C ALA A 5 14.83 50.69 3.31
N PRO A 6 15.50 51.16 2.23
CA PRO A 6 15.15 50.88 0.83
C PRO A 6 15.72 49.55 0.28
N PRO A 7 15.17 49.05 -0.85
CA PRO A 7 15.64 47.83 -1.51
C PRO A 7 16.94 48.04 -2.29
N LEU A 8 17.84 47.07 -2.20
CA LEU A 8 19.09 47.03 -2.98
C LEU A 8 18.83 46.52 -4.40
N SER A 9 19.29 47.34 -5.34
CA SER A 9 19.33 47.20 -6.78
C SER A 9 20.21 46.04 -7.26
N ARG A 10 19.71 45.26 -8.22
CA ARG A 10 20.54 44.37 -9.06
C ARG A 10 20.27 44.64 -10.53
N ILE A 11 21.14 45.51 -11.05
CA ILE A 11 21.72 45.68 -12.38
C ILE A 11 21.14 44.78 -13.49
N PHE A 12 20.54 45.44 -14.49
CA PHE A 12 20.32 44.93 -15.84
C PHE A 12 21.67 44.82 -16.57
N ALA A 13 21.97 43.66 -17.14
CA ALA A 13 22.96 43.52 -18.19
C ALA A 13 22.23 43.52 -19.53
N GLU A 14 22.23 44.70 -20.17
CA GLU A 14 21.77 44.89 -21.53
C GLU A 14 22.90 44.43 -22.47
N LEU A 15 22.63 43.40 -23.28
CA LEU A 15 23.50 42.96 -24.37
C LEU A 15 22.72 43.18 -25.67
N ASP A 16 23.21 44.15 -26.44
CA ASP A 16 22.70 44.56 -27.75
C ASP A 16 22.68 43.36 -28.74
N PRO A 17 21.71 43.30 -29.68
CA PRO A 17 21.58 42.19 -30.60
C PRO A 17 22.56 42.29 -31.78
N SER A 18 23.29 41.22 -32.03
CA SER A 18 24.07 41.03 -33.26
C SER A 18 23.13 40.72 -34.45
N PRO A 19 23.39 41.22 -35.67
CA PRO A 19 22.51 41.00 -36.82
C PRO A 19 22.61 39.56 -37.32
N VAL A 20 21.45 38.88 -37.39
CA VAL A 20 21.31 37.52 -37.91
C VAL A 20 21.31 37.56 -39.45
N PRO A 21 22.09 36.73 -40.16
CA PRO A 21 21.94 36.60 -41.60
C PRO A 21 20.65 35.82 -41.93
N GLU A 22 19.89 36.40 -42.86
CA GLU A 22 18.68 35.83 -43.45
C GLU A 22 18.90 34.42 -44.03
N GLY A 23 17.87 33.58 -43.94
CA GLY A 23 17.74 32.43 -44.84
C GLY A 23 17.76 31.05 -44.17
N ARG A 24 16.82 30.78 -43.27
CA ARG A 24 16.32 29.39 -43.09
C ARG A 24 14.81 29.42 -42.89
N VAL A 25 14.09 29.20 -43.99
CA VAL A 25 12.65 28.92 -43.96
C VAL A 25 12.47 27.63 -43.17
N VAL A 26 12.10 27.76 -41.90
CA VAL A 26 11.52 26.66 -41.12
C VAL A 26 10.16 26.37 -41.77
N PRO A 27 9.90 25.17 -42.31
CA PRO A 27 8.57 24.88 -42.82
C PRO A 27 7.58 24.96 -41.64
N PRO A 28 6.36 25.51 -41.84
CA PRO A 28 5.37 25.59 -40.78
C PRO A 28 5.11 24.19 -40.25
N ALA A 29 5.22 24.02 -38.93
CA ALA A 29 4.88 22.78 -38.26
C ALA A 29 3.49 22.34 -38.73
N LEU A 30 3.40 21.14 -39.32
CA LEU A 30 2.12 20.54 -39.70
C LEU A 30 1.20 20.59 -38.47
N PRO A 31 -0.11 20.85 -38.63
CA PRO A 31 -1.04 20.83 -37.50
C PRO A 31 -0.89 19.49 -36.79
N GLU A 32 -0.39 19.51 -35.55
CA GLU A 32 -0.15 18.29 -34.79
C GLU A 32 -1.50 17.60 -34.60
N ARG A 33 -1.67 16.47 -35.28
CA ARG A 33 -2.88 15.67 -35.16
C ARG A 33 -2.74 14.91 -33.85
N GLU A 34 -3.38 15.41 -32.81
CA GLU A 34 -3.24 14.86 -31.47
C GLU A 34 -4.59 14.40 -30.93
N VAL A 35 -4.54 13.35 -30.12
CA VAL A 35 -5.66 12.93 -29.28
C VAL A 35 -5.29 13.11 -27.82
N HIS A 36 -6.10 13.90 -27.13
CA HIS A 36 -5.94 14.23 -25.73
C HIS A 36 -6.96 13.42 -24.94
N VAL A 37 -6.50 12.61 -24.00
CA VAL A 37 -7.37 11.74 -23.22
C VAL A 37 -6.99 11.74 -21.76
N SER A 38 -8.00 11.72 -20.90
CA SER A 38 -7.84 11.37 -19.50
C SER A 38 -8.53 10.02 -19.25
N GLY A 39 -7.86 9.17 -18.50
CA GLY A 39 -8.34 7.87 -18.05
C GLY A 39 -7.96 7.65 -16.59
N SER A 40 -8.71 6.80 -15.92
CA SER A 40 -8.51 6.49 -14.51
C SER A 40 -8.56 4.99 -14.27
N ALA A 41 -8.06 4.59 -13.11
CA ALA A 41 -8.22 3.25 -12.57
C ALA A 41 -8.45 3.33 -11.07
N GLU A 42 -9.24 2.40 -10.56
CA GLU A 42 -9.45 2.19 -9.13
C GLU A 42 -9.20 0.73 -8.83
N LEU A 43 -8.37 0.48 -7.83
CA LEU A 43 -8.00 -0.85 -7.38
C LEU A 43 -8.12 -0.94 -5.86
N SER A 44 -8.33 -2.16 -5.38
CA SER A 44 -8.30 -2.47 -3.96
C SER A 44 -7.34 -3.61 -3.66
N ALA A 45 -6.77 -3.60 -2.46
CA ALA A 45 -5.91 -4.65 -1.96
C ALA A 45 -6.34 -5.04 -0.54
N ARG A 46 -6.62 -6.33 -0.36
CA ARG A 46 -6.81 -6.90 0.98
C ARG A 46 -5.50 -6.81 1.79
N PRO A 47 -5.59 -6.75 3.13
CA PRO A 47 -4.41 -6.77 3.99
C PRO A 47 -3.56 -8.01 3.70
N ASP A 48 -2.24 -7.86 3.70
CA ASP A 48 -1.29 -8.94 3.47
C ASP A 48 -0.65 -9.46 4.76
N ARG A 49 -0.94 -8.81 5.91
CA ARG A 49 -0.47 -9.24 7.22
C ARG A 49 -1.58 -9.21 8.26
N ALA A 50 -1.50 -10.16 9.18
CA ALA A 50 -2.31 -10.19 10.39
C ALA A 50 -1.39 -10.36 11.60
N ARG A 51 -1.58 -9.53 12.62
CA ARG A 51 -0.93 -9.67 13.92
C ARG A 51 -1.91 -10.21 14.93
N VAL A 52 -1.49 -11.24 15.66
CA VAL A 52 -2.23 -11.82 16.79
C VAL A 52 -1.36 -11.74 18.03
N SER A 53 -1.89 -11.20 19.13
CA SER A 53 -1.24 -11.17 20.42
C SER A 53 -1.85 -12.24 21.33
N LEU A 54 -1.00 -13.03 21.98
CA LEU A 54 -1.38 -14.02 22.97
C LEU A 54 -0.83 -13.60 24.32
N ARG A 55 -1.69 -13.46 25.32
CA ARG A 55 -1.30 -13.13 26.69
C ARG A 55 -1.46 -14.36 27.57
N LEU A 56 -0.44 -14.66 28.35
CA LEU A 56 -0.48 -15.73 29.34
C LEU A 56 0.25 -15.32 30.60
N GLY A 57 -0.19 -15.85 31.73
CA GLY A 57 0.44 -15.57 33.01
C GLY A 57 0.38 -16.74 33.98
N SER A 58 1.22 -16.67 35.01
CA SER A 58 1.16 -17.58 36.16
C SER A 58 1.51 -16.81 37.42
N ARG A 59 0.67 -16.95 38.45
CA ARG A 59 0.93 -16.44 39.80
C ARG A 59 1.16 -17.61 40.75
N LYS A 60 2.32 -17.70 41.41
CA LYS A 60 2.69 -18.80 42.32
C LYS A 60 3.55 -18.32 43.48
N GLU A 61 3.56 -19.07 44.59
CA GLU A 61 4.40 -18.79 45.75
C GLU A 61 5.90 -18.96 45.46
N ALA A 62 6.25 -19.91 44.58
CA ALA A 62 7.62 -20.14 44.15
C ALA A 62 7.90 -19.50 42.78
N ALA A 63 8.89 -18.61 42.72
CA ALA A 63 9.33 -17.94 41.49
C ALA A 63 9.64 -18.93 40.35
N ALA A 64 10.39 -19.99 40.65
CA ALA A 64 10.76 -21.01 39.67
C ALA A 64 9.54 -21.74 39.09
N ALA A 65 8.52 -21.97 39.92
CA ALA A 65 7.28 -22.62 39.49
C ALA A 65 6.44 -21.72 38.58
N ALA A 66 6.41 -20.40 38.84
CA ALA A 66 5.73 -19.43 37.98
C ALA A 66 6.41 -19.35 36.60
N ARG A 67 7.74 -19.20 36.58
CA ARG A 67 8.54 -19.15 35.34
C ARG A 67 8.41 -20.44 34.52
N SER A 68 8.57 -21.60 35.16
CA SER A 68 8.46 -22.90 34.47
C SER A 68 7.07 -23.13 33.87
N SER A 69 6.02 -22.61 34.52
CA SER A 69 4.64 -22.69 34.02
C SER A 69 4.44 -21.87 32.74
N VAL A 70 4.96 -20.64 32.70
CA VAL A 70 4.88 -19.77 31.52
C VAL A 70 5.80 -20.29 30.41
N SER A 71 7.04 -20.65 30.71
CA SER A 71 8.01 -21.16 29.76
C SER A 71 7.51 -22.40 28.99
N ARG A 72 6.88 -23.37 29.66
CA ARG A 72 6.28 -24.54 28.98
C ARG A 72 5.17 -24.16 28.00
N ARG A 73 4.32 -23.19 28.35
CA ARG A 73 3.26 -22.71 27.46
C ARG A 73 3.83 -21.91 26.29
N LEU A 74 4.84 -21.08 26.52
CA LEU A 74 5.56 -20.39 25.44
C LEU A 74 6.20 -21.36 24.46
N GLN A 75 6.85 -22.43 24.95
CA GLN A 75 7.41 -23.47 24.10
C GLN A 75 6.34 -24.16 23.26
N TYR A 76 5.17 -24.45 23.86
CA TYR A 76 4.06 -25.03 23.13
C TYR A 76 3.51 -24.10 22.05
N ILE A 77 3.32 -22.81 22.35
CA ILE A 77 2.88 -21.78 21.39
C ILE A 77 3.87 -21.68 20.24
N ALA A 78 5.16 -21.51 20.55
CA ALA A 78 6.22 -21.40 19.56
C ALA A 78 6.34 -22.65 18.69
N HIS A 79 6.24 -23.84 19.30
CA HIS A 79 6.26 -25.11 18.57
C HIS A 79 5.06 -25.22 17.61
N THR A 80 3.86 -24.89 18.08
CA THR A 80 2.63 -24.92 17.29
C THR A 80 2.72 -23.96 16.09
N ALA A 81 3.19 -22.73 16.32
CA ALA A 81 3.37 -21.74 15.26
C ALA A 81 4.36 -22.23 14.19
N ARG A 82 5.53 -22.75 14.60
CA ARG A 82 6.54 -23.29 13.69
C ARG A 82 6.03 -24.50 12.90
N LEU A 83 5.27 -25.40 13.54
CA LEU A 83 4.67 -26.55 12.88
C LEU A 83 3.74 -26.14 11.73
N HIS A 84 3.03 -25.02 11.89
CA HIS A 84 2.17 -24.46 10.85
C HIS A 84 2.90 -23.48 9.91
N GLY A 85 4.24 -23.45 9.94
CA GLY A 85 5.06 -22.70 9.00
C GLY A 85 5.15 -21.21 9.29
N VAL A 86 4.96 -20.79 10.55
CA VAL A 86 5.26 -19.43 10.99
C VAL A 86 6.79 -19.32 11.22
N PRO A 87 7.48 -18.42 10.50
CA PRO A 87 8.90 -18.16 10.72
C PRO A 87 9.18 -17.56 12.10
N GLU A 88 10.39 -17.79 12.62
CA GLU A 88 10.77 -17.29 13.95
C GLU A 88 10.85 -15.76 13.99
N GLU A 89 11.28 -15.12 12.90
CA GLU A 89 11.32 -13.67 12.77
C GLU A 89 9.94 -12.99 12.86
N ASN A 90 8.87 -13.75 12.63
CA ASN A 90 7.50 -13.28 12.72
C ASN A 90 6.89 -13.49 14.11
N MET A 91 7.67 -13.96 15.08
CA MET A 91 7.24 -14.17 16.45
C MET A 91 8.10 -13.34 17.40
N THR A 92 7.46 -12.56 18.25
CA THR A 92 8.12 -11.80 19.32
C THR A 92 7.53 -12.20 20.65
N VAL A 93 8.39 -12.44 21.64
CA VAL A 93 7.98 -12.77 23.00
C VAL A 93 8.48 -11.68 23.92
N THR A 94 7.56 -11.10 24.70
CA THR A 94 7.85 -10.14 25.76
C THR A 94 7.46 -10.77 27.08
N GLU A 95 8.36 -10.75 28.06
CA GLU A 95 8.13 -11.34 29.38
C GLU A 95 8.24 -10.26 30.46
N ASP A 96 7.36 -10.32 31.45
CA ASP A 96 7.44 -9.51 32.66
C ASP A 96 7.39 -10.41 33.90
N PHE A 97 8.25 -10.12 34.88
CA PHE A 97 8.34 -10.89 36.11
C PHE A 97 8.34 -9.94 37.30
N SER A 98 7.29 -10.05 38.11
CA SER A 98 7.07 -9.18 39.25
C SER A 98 6.71 -9.96 40.50
N ARG A 99 6.91 -9.33 41.67
CA ARG A 99 6.43 -9.85 42.95
C ARG A 99 5.16 -9.09 43.30
N VAL A 100 4.06 -9.81 43.49
CA VAL A 100 2.76 -9.24 43.83
C VAL A 100 2.31 -9.86 45.16
N GLU A 101 2.32 -9.02 46.20
CA GLU A 101 2.10 -9.41 47.60
C GLU A 101 3.10 -10.51 48.04
N ASN A 102 2.60 -11.67 48.47
CA ASN A 102 3.40 -12.82 48.90
C ASN A 102 3.63 -13.85 47.80
N THR A 103 3.40 -13.48 46.54
CA THR A 103 3.53 -14.40 45.40
C THR A 103 4.36 -13.78 44.28
N TYR A 104 4.88 -14.63 43.40
CA TYR A 104 5.54 -14.25 42.17
C TYR A 104 4.59 -14.38 40.99
N GLN A 105 4.56 -13.33 40.16
CA GLN A 105 3.78 -13.25 38.94
C GLN A 105 4.73 -13.24 37.75
N MET A 106 4.48 -14.15 36.82
CA MET A 106 5.15 -14.18 35.53
C MET A 106 4.08 -13.94 34.47
N GLU A 107 4.27 -12.93 33.63
CA GLU A 107 3.44 -12.64 32.47
C GLU A 107 4.27 -12.73 31.20
N ALA A 108 3.63 -13.15 30.12
CA ALA A 108 4.23 -13.13 28.81
C ALA A 108 3.19 -12.75 27.75
N GLU A 109 3.64 -11.98 26.77
CA GLU A 109 2.92 -11.67 25.55
C GLU A 109 3.69 -12.23 24.36
N VAL A 110 3.01 -13.04 23.54
CA VAL A 110 3.53 -13.55 22.28
C VAL A 110 2.80 -12.84 21.14
N CYS A 111 3.54 -12.08 20.35
CA CYS A 111 3.03 -11.45 19.14
C CYS A 111 3.44 -12.31 17.94
N ILE A 112 2.47 -12.75 17.14
CA ILE A 112 2.71 -13.54 15.95
C ILE A 112 2.18 -12.79 14.73
N ILE A 113 3.00 -12.70 13.68
CA ILE A 113 2.66 -12.10 12.39
C ILE A 113 2.40 -13.23 11.39
N PHE A 114 1.23 -13.21 10.77
CA PHE A 114 0.81 -14.16 9.76
C PHE A 114 0.65 -13.47 8.41
N SER A 115 1.14 -14.12 7.36
CA SER A 115 0.85 -13.78 5.95
C SER A 115 -0.32 -14.60 5.38
N ASP A 116 -0.64 -15.73 6.00
CA ASP A 116 -1.72 -16.63 5.60
C ASP A 116 -2.78 -16.69 6.73
N PHE A 117 -3.97 -16.17 6.43
CA PHE A 117 -5.05 -16.04 7.40
C PHE A 117 -5.74 -17.37 7.70
N GLY A 118 -5.67 -18.35 6.79
CA GLY A 118 -6.14 -19.71 7.06
C GLY A 118 -5.25 -20.38 8.11
N LYS A 119 -3.93 -20.27 7.94
CA LYS A 119 -2.96 -20.77 8.95
C LYS A 119 -3.10 -20.06 10.29
N MET A 120 -3.29 -18.74 10.27
CA MET A 120 -3.59 -17.97 11.48
C MET A 120 -4.78 -18.58 12.23
N GLN A 121 -5.90 -18.82 11.54
CA GLN A 121 -7.10 -19.36 12.17
C GLN A 121 -6.88 -20.76 12.74
N ILE A 122 -6.17 -21.63 12.02
CA ILE A 122 -5.81 -22.98 12.50
C ILE A 122 -4.99 -22.89 13.79
N VAL A 123 -3.94 -22.06 13.80
CA VAL A 123 -3.06 -21.90 14.96
C VAL A 123 -3.84 -21.33 16.15
N CYS A 124 -4.62 -20.26 15.96
CA CYS A 124 -5.43 -19.69 17.03
C CYS A 124 -6.42 -20.69 17.63
N ASN A 125 -7.14 -21.45 16.79
CA ASN A 125 -8.09 -22.46 17.24
C ASN A 125 -7.39 -23.56 18.05
N LEU A 126 -6.26 -24.07 17.55
CA LEU A 126 -5.50 -25.12 18.24
C LEU A 126 -4.99 -24.64 19.61
N LEU A 127 -4.51 -23.40 19.70
CA LEU A 127 -4.04 -22.83 20.96
C LEU A 127 -5.19 -22.63 21.95
N ILE A 128 -6.37 -22.19 21.50
CA ILE A 128 -7.58 -22.09 22.32
C ILE A 128 -7.99 -23.48 22.83
N GLU A 129 -8.04 -24.48 21.95
CA GLU A 129 -8.42 -25.84 22.32
C GLU A 129 -7.47 -26.49 23.33
N LYS A 130 -6.16 -26.24 23.19
CA LYS A 130 -5.12 -26.96 23.96
C LYS A 130 -4.69 -26.24 25.22
N LEU A 131 -4.72 -24.90 25.22
CA LEU A 131 -4.34 -24.09 26.38
C LEU A 131 -5.55 -23.53 27.14
N GLY A 132 -6.74 -23.52 26.52
CA GLY A 132 -7.98 -23.08 27.15
C GLY A 132 -7.87 -21.69 27.75
N THR A 133 -8.39 -21.52 28.97
CA THR A 133 -8.37 -20.25 29.72
C THR A 133 -6.98 -19.83 30.21
N SER A 134 -5.94 -20.63 29.96
CA SER A 134 -4.56 -20.30 30.35
C SER A 134 -3.88 -19.31 29.40
N VAL A 135 -4.55 -18.96 28.30
CA VAL A 135 -4.11 -17.98 27.31
C VAL A 135 -5.30 -17.13 26.88
N THR A 136 -5.06 -15.83 26.71
CA THR A 136 -6.01 -14.90 26.10
C THR A 136 -5.48 -14.52 24.73
N ILE A 137 -6.23 -14.84 23.67
CA ILE A 137 -5.87 -14.49 22.31
C ILE A 137 -6.61 -13.20 21.94
N SER A 138 -5.86 -12.15 21.60
CA SER A 138 -6.45 -10.91 21.11
C SER A 138 -7.06 -11.16 19.73
N PRO A 139 -8.11 -10.43 19.37
CA PRO A 139 -8.59 -10.46 18.02
C PRO A 139 -7.51 -10.01 17.01
N PRO A 140 -7.47 -10.58 15.79
CA PRO A 140 -6.40 -10.28 14.83
C PRO A 140 -6.49 -8.83 14.34
N HIS A 141 -5.32 -8.20 14.25
CA HIS A 141 -5.13 -6.89 13.64
C HIS A 141 -4.57 -7.06 12.24
N PHE A 142 -5.36 -6.68 11.23
CA PHE A 142 -4.97 -6.76 9.83
C PHE A 142 -4.38 -5.45 9.35
N TYR A 143 -3.29 -5.54 8.59
CA TYR A 143 -2.60 -4.36 8.08
C TYR A 143 -1.86 -4.69 6.77
N HIS A 144 -1.40 -3.63 6.11
CA HIS A 144 -0.56 -3.75 4.93
C HIS A 144 0.90 -3.50 5.23
N THR A 145 1.78 -4.27 4.61
CA THR A 145 3.19 -3.91 4.53
C THR A 145 3.39 -2.69 3.63
N PRO A 146 4.42 -1.86 3.87
CA PRO A 146 4.77 -0.76 2.98
C PRO A 146 4.93 -1.21 1.53
N GLU A 147 5.49 -2.40 1.31
CA GLU A 147 5.71 -3.00 0.00
C GLU A 147 4.39 -3.35 -0.71
N ALA A 148 3.40 -3.84 0.02
CA ALA A 148 2.07 -4.14 -0.53
C ALA A 148 1.34 -2.87 -0.98
N ILE A 149 1.42 -1.79 -0.18
CA ILE A 149 0.84 -0.49 -0.54
C ILE A 149 1.54 0.11 -1.76
N ASP A 150 2.88 0.09 -1.80
CA ASP A 150 3.65 0.56 -2.96
C ASP A 150 3.32 -0.24 -4.23
N THR A 151 3.12 -1.55 -4.11
CA THR A 151 2.67 -2.39 -5.22
C THR A 151 1.29 -1.96 -5.73
N LEU A 152 0.33 -1.71 -4.82
CA LEU A 152 -1.00 -1.22 -5.18
C LEU A 152 -0.93 0.12 -5.94
N ARG A 153 -0.11 1.07 -5.46
CA ARG A 153 0.12 2.39 -6.10
C ARG A 153 0.62 2.24 -7.54
N ARG A 154 1.66 1.43 -7.73
CA ARG A 154 2.22 1.19 -9.07
C ARG A 154 1.21 0.53 -9.98
N GLN A 155 0.50 -0.47 -9.48
CA GLN A 155 -0.48 -1.21 -10.26
C GLN A 155 -1.65 -0.32 -10.72
N VAL A 156 -2.16 0.56 -9.85
CA VAL A 156 -3.27 1.46 -10.21
C VAL A 156 -2.82 2.46 -11.28
N CYS A 157 -1.61 3.02 -11.17
CA CYS A 157 -1.06 3.95 -12.15
C CYS A 157 -0.87 3.28 -13.53
N VAL A 158 -0.25 2.10 -13.58
CA VAL A 158 -0.09 1.34 -14.83
C VAL A 158 -1.44 1.00 -15.46
N THR A 159 -2.42 0.63 -14.64
CA THR A 159 -3.77 0.33 -15.10
C THR A 159 -4.45 1.58 -15.67
N ALA A 160 -4.30 2.75 -15.02
CA ALA A 160 -4.81 4.02 -15.51
C ALA A 160 -4.18 4.40 -16.87
N VAL A 161 -2.86 4.26 -17.02
CA VAL A 161 -2.17 4.46 -18.31
C VAL A 161 -2.72 3.53 -19.39
N GLY A 162 -2.93 2.25 -19.06
CA GLY A 162 -3.52 1.27 -19.97
C GLY A 162 -4.93 1.65 -20.41
N ASN A 163 -5.77 2.11 -19.48
CA ASN A 163 -7.12 2.60 -19.75
C ASN A 163 -7.09 3.86 -20.63
N THR A 164 -6.20 4.81 -20.35
CA THR A 164 -6.02 6.02 -21.14
C THR A 164 -5.60 5.69 -22.58
N ARG A 165 -4.65 4.79 -22.78
CA ARG A 165 -4.24 4.33 -24.12
C ARG A 165 -5.38 3.64 -24.86
N ARG A 166 -6.15 2.77 -24.18
CA ARG A 166 -7.31 2.08 -24.78
C ARG A 166 -8.35 3.10 -25.26
N LYS A 167 -8.67 4.09 -24.42
CA LYS A 167 -9.58 5.19 -24.76
C LYS A 167 -9.08 5.98 -25.97
N ALA A 168 -7.80 6.36 -26.01
CA ALA A 168 -7.22 7.07 -27.16
C ALA A 168 -7.33 6.25 -28.46
N GLN A 169 -7.10 4.94 -28.36
CA GLN A 169 -7.17 4.04 -29.51
C GLN A 169 -8.61 3.92 -30.04
N GLU A 170 -9.59 3.79 -29.16
CA GLU A 170 -11.01 3.76 -29.53
C GLU A 170 -11.45 5.06 -30.19
N VAL A 171 -11.08 6.21 -29.61
CA VAL A 171 -11.35 7.53 -30.19
C VAL A 171 -10.74 7.65 -31.59
N CYS A 172 -9.47 7.28 -31.77
CA CYS A 172 -8.83 7.34 -33.10
C CYS A 172 -9.55 6.46 -34.13
N ARG A 173 -9.94 5.24 -33.75
CA ARG A 173 -10.64 4.31 -34.64
C ARG A 173 -11.99 4.84 -35.11
N LEU A 174 -12.72 5.57 -34.25
CA LEU A 174 -14.01 6.19 -34.62
C LEU A 174 -13.87 7.19 -35.78
N PHE A 175 -12.72 7.87 -35.88
CA PHE A 175 -12.41 8.81 -36.97
C PHE A 175 -11.65 8.17 -38.13
N GLY A 176 -11.59 6.83 -38.20
CA GLY A 176 -10.86 6.11 -39.24
C GLY A 176 -9.33 6.30 -39.18
N GLN A 177 -8.81 6.75 -38.04
CA GLN A 177 -7.40 6.98 -37.82
C GLN A 177 -6.78 5.85 -36.96
N ALA A 178 -5.45 5.76 -36.96
CA ALA A 178 -4.67 4.90 -36.08
C ALA A 178 -4.05 5.72 -34.95
N LEU A 179 -3.89 5.10 -33.77
CA LEU A 179 -3.18 5.71 -32.65
C LEU A 179 -1.66 5.65 -32.91
N GLY A 180 -1.00 6.80 -32.85
CA GLY A 180 0.44 6.97 -32.98
C GLY A 180 1.19 6.84 -31.65
N LYS A 181 2.40 7.39 -31.59
CA LYS A 181 3.25 7.33 -30.39
C LYS A 181 2.70 8.26 -29.29
N PRO A 182 2.93 7.95 -28.01
CA PRO A 182 2.67 8.90 -26.93
C PRO A 182 3.59 10.12 -27.08
N LEU A 183 3.02 11.30 -26.85
CA LEU A 183 3.72 12.59 -26.83
C LEU A 183 3.89 13.10 -25.40
N LEU A 184 2.86 12.91 -24.56
CA LEU A 184 2.87 13.25 -23.15
C LEU A 184 2.08 12.19 -22.36
N ILE A 185 2.59 11.82 -21.19
CA ILE A 185 1.85 11.06 -20.18
C ILE A 185 2.09 11.76 -18.85
N LYS A 186 1.01 12.12 -18.17
CA LYS A 186 1.04 12.85 -16.91
C LYS A 186 0.05 12.24 -15.93
N GLU A 187 0.55 11.86 -14.76
CA GLU A 187 -0.29 11.55 -13.60
C GLU A 187 -0.91 12.86 -13.07
N GLU A 188 -2.24 12.92 -13.05
CA GLU A 188 -2.99 14.10 -12.60
C GLU A 188 -3.32 14.02 -11.11
N GLU A 189 -3.75 12.84 -10.64
CA GLU A 189 -4.25 12.65 -9.29
C GLU A 189 -4.03 11.22 -8.83
N THR A 190 -3.57 11.06 -7.59
CA THR A 190 -3.42 9.76 -6.92
C THR A 190 -4.02 9.89 -5.52
N LYS A 191 -5.00 9.03 -5.25
CA LYS A 191 -5.75 9.00 -3.99
C LYS A 191 -5.65 7.61 -3.39
N GLU A 192 -5.40 7.56 -2.10
CA GLU A 192 -5.36 6.32 -1.32
C GLU A 192 -6.19 6.48 -0.07
N TRP A 193 -6.99 5.46 0.25
CA TRP A 193 -7.84 5.45 1.43
C TRP A 193 -8.07 4.02 1.93
N GLY A 194 -8.51 3.86 3.18
CA GLY A 194 -8.80 2.54 3.77
C GLY A 194 -7.59 1.81 4.36
N SER A 195 -6.37 2.36 4.25
CA SER A 195 -5.28 1.97 5.17
C SER A 195 -5.60 2.62 6.51
N HIS A 196 -5.82 1.81 7.54
CA HIS A 196 -6.20 2.30 8.86
C HIS A 196 -5.03 3.09 9.48
N THR A 197 -4.93 4.38 9.16
CA THR A 197 -4.20 5.35 10.00
C THR A 197 -5.04 5.54 11.26
N ASP A 198 -4.57 4.96 12.36
CA ASP A 198 -5.01 5.15 13.75
C ASP A 198 -6.34 5.89 13.90
N SER A 199 -7.44 5.17 13.69
CA SER A 199 -8.75 5.65 14.13
C SER A 199 -9.05 4.90 15.41
N HIS A 200 -8.86 5.60 16.53
CA HIS A 200 -9.30 5.27 17.88
C HIS A 200 -10.00 3.91 18.01
N LEU A 201 -9.34 3.00 18.74
CA LEU A 201 -9.90 1.77 19.30
C LEU A 201 -11.27 2.07 19.94
N SER A 202 -12.31 2.03 19.13
CA SER A 202 -13.68 2.07 19.60
C SER A 202 -13.95 0.68 20.17
N HIS A 203 -14.54 0.65 21.35
CA HIS A 203 -14.92 -0.54 22.14
C HIS A 203 -15.91 -1.50 21.43
N SER A 204 -15.99 -1.45 20.09
CA SER A 204 -16.81 -2.26 19.18
C SER A 204 -15.99 -3.32 18.43
N ALA A 205 -14.65 -3.26 18.46
CA ALA A 205 -13.79 -4.21 17.73
C ALA A 205 -14.14 -5.67 18.06
N ASP A 206 -14.46 -5.99 19.32
CA ASP A 206 -14.72 -7.36 19.77
C ASP A 206 -16.00 -7.99 19.18
N SER A 207 -16.90 -7.19 18.61
CA SER A 207 -18.12 -7.70 17.95
C SER A 207 -17.96 -7.92 16.44
N GLN A 208 -16.84 -7.54 15.84
CA GLN A 208 -16.63 -7.64 14.39
C GLN A 208 -16.20 -9.04 13.99
N THR A 209 -16.85 -9.58 12.96
CA THR A 209 -16.46 -10.83 12.31
C THR A 209 -15.08 -10.71 11.65
N LEU A 210 -14.44 -11.85 11.39
CA LEU A 210 -13.14 -11.89 10.69
C LEU A 210 -13.20 -11.20 9.32
N GLN A 211 -14.29 -11.42 8.58
CA GLN A 211 -14.49 -10.85 7.25
C GLN A 211 -14.67 -9.33 7.29
N GLU A 212 -15.41 -8.81 8.27
CA GLU A 212 -15.57 -7.36 8.46
C GLU A 212 -14.24 -6.69 8.79
N ARG A 213 -13.41 -7.30 9.63
CA ARG A 213 -12.07 -6.78 9.96
C ARG A 213 -11.16 -6.73 8.73
N ILE A 214 -11.17 -7.77 7.90
CA ILE A 214 -10.43 -7.79 6.64
C ILE A 214 -10.94 -6.71 5.69
N GLN A 215 -12.26 -6.53 5.62
CA GLN A 215 -12.87 -5.50 4.77
C GLN A 215 -12.51 -4.09 5.24
N ASN A 216 -12.54 -3.84 6.55
CA ASN A 216 -12.17 -2.55 7.15
C ASN A 216 -10.69 -2.23 6.98
N ALA A 217 -9.84 -3.26 6.93
CA ALA A 217 -8.41 -3.13 6.67
C ALA A 217 -8.06 -3.23 5.17
N THR A 218 -9.03 -3.17 4.26
CA THR A 218 -8.76 -3.21 2.81
C THR A 218 -8.38 -1.81 2.33
N ALA A 219 -7.25 -1.71 1.62
CA ALA A 219 -6.77 -0.47 1.05
C ALA A 219 -7.35 -0.28 -0.35
N TYR A 220 -7.60 0.98 -0.70
CA TYR A 220 -8.09 1.40 -1.99
C TYR A 220 -7.15 2.45 -2.56
N ALA A 221 -6.94 2.40 -3.87
CA ALA A 221 -6.17 3.40 -4.59
C ALA A 221 -6.89 3.77 -5.88
N SER A 222 -6.86 5.07 -6.22
CA SER A 222 -7.32 5.61 -7.48
C SER A 222 -6.20 6.43 -8.10
N CYS A 223 -6.03 6.28 -9.41
CA CYS A 223 -5.09 7.07 -10.18
C CYS A 223 -5.77 7.60 -11.43
N ARG A 224 -5.55 8.88 -11.73
CA ARG A 224 -6.00 9.54 -12.94
C ARG A 224 -4.80 9.99 -13.75
N VAL A 225 -4.80 9.65 -15.03
CA VAL A 225 -3.72 9.93 -15.96
C VAL A 225 -4.26 10.64 -17.18
N PHE A 226 -3.62 11.74 -17.51
CA PHE A 226 -3.76 12.43 -18.78
C PHE A 226 -2.66 11.99 -19.75
N ALA A 227 -3.01 11.75 -21.01
CA ALA A 227 -2.04 11.49 -22.04
C ALA A 227 -2.43 12.12 -23.37
N VAL A 228 -1.40 12.47 -24.13
CA VAL A 228 -1.49 12.99 -25.50
C VAL A 228 -0.80 12.01 -26.41
N PHE A 229 -1.47 11.64 -27.50
CA PHE A 229 -0.91 10.77 -28.52
C PHE A 229 -1.01 11.41 -29.90
N GLU A 230 -0.07 11.07 -30.76
CA GLU A 230 -0.16 11.36 -32.18
C GLU A 230 -1.33 10.59 -32.82
N ILE A 231 -1.99 11.17 -33.80
CA ILE A 231 -3.00 10.52 -34.65
C ILE A 231 -2.37 10.27 -36.02
N LYS A 232 -2.38 9.02 -36.47
CA LYS A 232 -1.87 8.60 -37.78
C LYS A 232 -3.00 8.27 -38.74
N ALA A 233 -2.84 8.63 -40.01
CA ALA A 233 -3.72 8.14 -41.06
C ALA A 233 -3.61 6.62 -41.17
N LYS A 234 -4.76 5.94 -41.31
CA LYS A 234 -4.78 4.50 -41.55
C LYS A 234 -4.22 4.21 -42.95
N GLU A 235 -3.12 3.47 -43.03
CA GLU A 235 -2.49 3.13 -44.29
C GLU A 235 -3.41 2.16 -45.07
N ASN A 236 -4.04 2.65 -46.13
CA ASN A 236 -4.78 1.79 -47.05
C ASN A 236 -3.76 0.96 -47.83
N ARG A 237 -3.65 -0.34 -47.53
CA ARG A 237 -2.99 -1.30 -48.43
C ARG A 237 -3.71 -1.26 -49.77
N ARG A 238 -3.23 -0.44 -50.70
CA ARG A 238 -3.59 -0.54 -52.11
C ARG A 238 -3.07 -1.89 -52.58
N HIS A 239 -3.96 -2.88 -52.71
CA HIS A 239 -3.71 -4.04 -53.56
C HIS A 239 -3.40 -3.50 -54.96
N LYS A 240 -2.11 -3.47 -55.33
CA LYS A 240 -1.73 -3.40 -56.74
C LYS A 240 -2.14 -4.73 -57.34
N LEU A 241 -3.33 -4.77 -57.95
CA LEU A 241 -3.64 -5.73 -59.00
C LEU A 241 -2.69 -5.40 -60.16
N LEU A 242 -1.72 -6.29 -60.38
CA LEU A 242 -1.03 -6.46 -61.65
C LEU A 242 -1.80 -7.51 -62.45
#